data_AF-F6CWK7-F1
#
_entry.id   AF-F6CWK7-F1
#
_cell.length_a   1.000
_cell.length_b   1.000
_cell.length_c   1.000
_cell.angle_alpha   90.00
_cell.angle_beta   90.00
_cell.angle_gamma   90.00
#
_symmetry.space_group_name_H-M   'P 1'
#
loop_
_entity.id
_entity.type
_entity.pdbx_description
1 polymer ?
#
loop_
_entity_poly.entity_id
_entity_poly.type
_entity_poly.pdbx_seq_one_letter_code
_entity_poly.pdbx_strand_id
1 'polypeptide(L)'
;MQKAHGLDSLSLAAALGVREPRMKDPWENRIRPELKHITSLFENKVLGAFMSGHLVLESILVQMLETQPKEGDGGRYFKWSFRRKVDASESRGIIGKDAADFLRGLNDVRNRLAHKLDTPITFAEAFSLAELAAGGGIDFSDETIYLDPEKSEQWYGIEGIIQEVFQNAAQDLLGFLDDDSYILEFVSAKKS
;
A
#
# COMPACT_ATOMS: atom_id res chain seq x y z
N MET A 1 69.64 19.72 25.91
CA MET A 1 68.56 19.13 26.75
C MET A 1 67.76 18.16 25.92
N GLN A 2 67.40 17.05 26.54
CA GLN A 2 66.94 15.79 25.94
C GLN A 2 65.66 15.90 25.10
N LYS A 3 65.62 15.10 24.02
CA LYS A 3 64.38 14.59 23.43
C LYS A 3 63.74 13.61 24.43
N ALA A 4 62.45 13.80 24.73
CA ALA A 4 61.64 12.78 25.38
C ALA A 4 60.23 12.75 24.75
N HIS A 5 59.99 11.63 24.07
CA HIS A 5 58.75 11.00 23.66
C HIS A 5 57.42 11.55 24.22
N GLY A 6 56.54 11.97 23.31
CA GLY A 6 55.08 11.88 23.48
C GLY A 6 54.57 10.86 22.47
N LEU A 7 54.39 9.62 22.94
CA LEU A 7 53.90 8.47 22.18
C LEU A 7 52.44 8.70 21.71
N ASP A 8 52.21 8.31 20.46
CA ASP A 8 50.91 8.25 19.78
C ASP A 8 49.83 7.59 20.65
N SER A 9 48.74 8.31 20.88
CA SER A 9 47.50 7.80 21.47
C SER A 9 46.87 6.66 20.65
N LEU A 10 47.30 6.47 19.41
CA LEU A 10 46.90 5.36 18.53
C LEU A 10 47.61 4.02 18.86
N SER A 11 48.72 4.05 19.60
CA SER A 11 49.51 2.85 19.92
C SER A 11 48.97 2.06 21.13
N LEU A 12 48.14 2.65 21.99
CA LEU A 12 47.69 1.99 23.23
C LEU A 12 46.44 1.11 23.04
N ALA A 13 45.57 1.46 22.09
CA ALA A 13 44.34 0.71 21.82
C ALA A 13 44.62 -0.67 21.18
N ALA A 14 45.66 -0.76 20.33
CA ALA A 14 46.05 -2.02 19.69
C ALA A 14 46.67 -3.03 20.67
N ALA A 15 47.24 -2.57 21.80
CA ALA A 15 47.88 -3.42 22.79
C ALA A 15 46.91 -4.09 23.78
N LEU A 16 45.66 -3.60 23.87
CA LEU A 16 44.70 -4.05 24.90
C LEU A 16 43.68 -5.10 24.42
N GLY A 17 43.78 -5.60 23.18
CA GLY A 17 42.91 -6.69 22.71
C GLY A 17 41.41 -6.39 22.81
N VAL A 18 41.04 -5.12 22.93
CA VAL A 18 39.64 -4.68 22.95
C VAL A 18 39.16 -4.69 21.51
N ARG A 19 38.66 -5.85 21.07
CA ARG A 19 37.84 -5.91 19.85
C ARG A 19 36.72 -4.90 20.03
N GLU A 20 36.60 -3.96 19.10
CA GLU A 20 35.39 -3.16 18.95
C GLU A 20 34.19 -4.12 19.03
N PRO A 21 33.13 -3.77 19.77
CA PRO A 21 31.94 -4.61 19.79
C PRO A 21 31.47 -4.75 18.35
N ARG A 22 31.57 -5.98 17.80
CA ARG A 22 30.95 -6.29 16.51
C ARG A 22 29.53 -5.80 16.63
N MET A 23 29.14 -4.83 15.80
CA MET A 23 27.74 -4.50 15.64
C MET A 23 27.03 -5.83 15.45
N LYS A 24 26.11 -6.16 16.38
CA LYS A 24 25.24 -7.32 16.23
C LYS A 24 24.67 -7.23 14.83
N ASP A 25 24.87 -8.28 14.06
CA ASP A 25 24.40 -8.31 12.70
C ASP A 25 22.89 -7.98 12.73
N PRO A 26 22.38 -6.95 12.03
CA PRO A 26 20.95 -6.67 12.00
C PRO A 26 20.11 -7.87 11.50
N TRP A 27 20.78 -8.91 10.98
CA TRP A 27 20.23 -10.18 10.53
C TRP A 27 20.27 -11.31 11.59
N GLU A 28 20.97 -11.15 12.74
CA GLU A 28 21.23 -12.22 13.73
C GLU A 28 19.99 -12.77 14.45
N ASN A 29 18.84 -12.07 14.38
CA ASN A 29 17.60 -12.48 15.06
C ASN A 29 16.43 -12.78 14.11
N ARG A 30 16.68 -12.93 12.79
CA ARG A 30 15.60 -13.29 11.87
C ARG A 30 15.32 -14.78 11.96
N ILE A 31 14.12 -15.14 12.39
CA ILE A 31 13.59 -16.48 12.21
C ILE A 31 13.65 -16.78 10.71
N ARG A 32 14.37 -17.83 10.33
CA ARG A 32 14.47 -18.25 8.93
C ARG A 32 13.05 -18.64 8.48
N PRO A 33 12.47 -17.98 7.47
CA PRO A 33 11.12 -18.31 7.04
C PRO A 33 11.09 -19.75 6.54
N GLU A 34 10.18 -20.54 7.08
CA GLU A 34 10.02 -21.94 6.69
C GLU A 34 9.44 -22.03 5.27
N LEU A 35 9.94 -22.97 4.45
CA LEU A 35 9.48 -23.11 3.07
C LEU A 35 7.96 -23.32 2.98
N LYS A 36 7.39 -24.12 3.89
CA LYS A 36 5.93 -24.33 3.97
C LYS A 36 5.18 -23.03 4.22
N HIS A 37 5.71 -22.18 5.11
CA HIS A 37 5.14 -20.88 5.39
C HIS A 37 5.18 -19.99 4.14
N ILE A 38 6.32 -19.91 3.46
CA ILE A 38 6.45 -19.15 2.20
C ILE A 38 5.46 -19.66 1.14
N THR A 39 5.40 -20.97 0.90
CA THR A 39 4.48 -21.54 -0.11
C THR A 39 3.02 -21.27 0.24
N SER A 40 2.65 -21.32 1.53
CA SER A 40 1.27 -21.00 1.97
C SER A 40 0.85 -19.55 1.67
N LEU A 41 1.80 -18.61 1.60
CA LEU A 41 1.51 -17.23 1.21
C LEU A 41 1.12 -17.12 -0.26
N PHE A 42 1.72 -17.94 -1.13
CA PHE A 42 1.39 -17.95 -2.55
C PHE A 42 0.05 -18.65 -2.85
N GLU A 43 -0.43 -19.48 -1.94
CA GLU A 43 -1.75 -20.13 -2.03
C GLU A 43 -2.87 -19.27 -1.40
N ASN A 44 -2.52 -18.17 -0.74
CA ASN A 44 -3.47 -17.28 -0.10
C ASN A 44 -4.19 -16.40 -1.14
N LYS A 45 -5.36 -16.89 -1.60
CA LYS A 45 -6.20 -16.20 -2.58
C LYS A 45 -6.66 -14.81 -2.13
N VAL A 46 -6.98 -14.65 -0.86
CA VAL A 46 -7.43 -13.37 -0.28
C VAL A 46 -6.30 -12.34 -0.32
N LEU A 47 -5.08 -12.73 0.08
CA LEU A 47 -3.91 -11.87 -0.01
C LEU A 47 -3.62 -11.49 -1.48
N GLY A 48 -3.68 -12.46 -2.38
CA GLY A 48 -3.51 -12.23 -3.81
C GLY A 48 -4.52 -11.22 -4.36
N ALA A 49 -5.81 -11.45 -4.09
CA ALA A 49 -6.89 -10.56 -4.51
C ALA A 49 -6.71 -9.14 -3.94
N PHE A 50 -6.38 -9.02 -2.66
CA PHE A 50 -6.14 -7.73 -2.02
C PHE A 50 -4.98 -6.97 -2.67
N MET A 51 -3.84 -7.64 -2.88
CA MET A 51 -2.67 -7.01 -3.48
C MET A 51 -2.93 -6.61 -4.94
N SER A 52 -3.60 -7.47 -5.71
CA SER A 52 -4.02 -7.15 -7.08
C SER A 52 -4.98 -5.96 -7.13
N GLY A 53 -6.00 -5.94 -6.26
CA GLY A 53 -6.93 -4.83 -6.15
C GLY A 53 -6.23 -3.51 -5.82
N HIS A 54 -5.33 -3.51 -4.82
CA HIS A 54 -4.55 -2.32 -4.48
C HIS A 54 -3.73 -1.80 -5.67
N LEU A 55 -3.10 -2.70 -6.45
CA LEU A 55 -2.34 -2.31 -7.63
C LEU A 55 -3.23 -1.71 -8.74
N VAL A 56 -4.46 -2.21 -8.89
CA VAL A 56 -5.44 -1.64 -9.82
C VAL A 56 -5.81 -0.22 -9.41
N LEU A 57 -6.18 0.01 -8.14
CA LEU A 57 -6.50 1.36 -7.65
C LEU A 57 -5.30 2.30 -7.79
N GLU A 58 -4.09 1.81 -7.53
CA GLU A 58 -2.87 2.59 -7.71
C GLU A 58 -2.66 3.01 -9.18
N SER A 59 -2.93 2.13 -10.12
CA SER A 59 -2.86 2.41 -11.56
C SER A 59 -3.91 3.44 -12.00
N ILE A 60 -5.12 3.37 -11.44
CA ILE A 60 -6.18 4.35 -11.71
C ILE A 60 -5.78 5.73 -11.16
N LEU A 61 -5.28 5.80 -9.93
CA LEU A 61 -4.78 7.05 -9.34
C LEU A 61 -3.64 7.68 -10.16
N VAL A 62 -2.76 6.86 -10.75
CA VAL A 62 -1.73 7.37 -11.68
C VAL A 62 -2.39 8.05 -12.87
N GLN A 63 -3.33 7.38 -13.54
CA GLN A 63 -4.04 7.94 -14.68
C GLN A 63 -4.76 9.23 -14.32
N MET A 64 -5.46 9.26 -13.18
CA MET A 64 -6.15 10.46 -12.68
C MET A 64 -5.18 11.63 -12.43
N LEU A 65 -3.98 11.38 -11.93
CA LEU A 65 -2.96 12.43 -11.75
C LEU A 65 -2.32 12.87 -13.06
N GLU A 66 -2.23 11.97 -14.04
CA GLU A 66 -1.78 12.27 -15.39
C GLU A 66 -2.78 13.16 -16.14
N THR A 67 -4.09 13.05 -15.85
CA THR A 67 -5.10 13.92 -16.46
C THR A 67 -5.10 15.35 -15.93
N GLN A 68 -4.62 15.55 -14.71
CA GLN A 68 -4.55 16.86 -14.05
C GLN A 68 -3.15 17.14 -13.48
N PRO A 69 -2.13 17.28 -14.35
CA PRO A 69 -0.76 17.47 -13.91
C PRO A 69 -0.54 18.87 -13.31
N LYS A 70 0.31 18.97 -12.28
CA LYS A 70 0.75 20.27 -11.75
C LYS A 70 2.21 20.53 -12.11
N GLU A 71 2.53 21.79 -12.38
CA GLU A 71 3.91 22.25 -12.53
C GLU A 71 4.71 21.88 -11.26
N GLY A 72 5.88 21.26 -11.45
CA GLY A 72 6.74 20.80 -10.35
C GLY A 72 6.60 19.31 -9.98
N ASP A 73 5.59 18.59 -10.49
CA ASP A 73 5.43 17.16 -10.21
C ASP A 73 6.51 16.27 -10.86
N GLY A 74 7.11 16.77 -11.93
CA GLY A 74 8.11 16.04 -12.73
C GLY A 74 7.53 14.84 -13.49
N GLY A 75 6.19 14.76 -13.64
CA GLY A 75 5.46 13.85 -14.52
C GLY A 75 5.55 12.34 -14.23
N ARG A 76 6.28 11.93 -13.19
CA ARG A 76 6.54 10.50 -12.89
C ARG A 76 5.67 9.99 -11.74
N TYR A 77 4.35 10.12 -11.87
CA TYR A 77 3.39 9.74 -10.83
C TYR A 77 3.48 8.26 -10.46
N PHE A 78 3.81 7.37 -11.41
CA PHE A 78 4.04 5.95 -11.12
C PHE A 78 5.08 5.73 -10.00
N LYS A 79 6.10 6.60 -9.89
CA LYS A 79 7.17 6.48 -8.88
C LYS A 79 6.77 6.98 -7.49
N TRP A 80 5.61 7.62 -7.37
CA TRP A 80 5.16 8.15 -6.09
C TRP A 80 4.67 7.01 -5.19
N SER A 81 4.71 7.18 -3.88
CA SER A 81 4.02 6.23 -2.99
C SER A 81 2.51 6.31 -3.19
N PHE A 82 1.79 5.24 -2.91
CA PHE A 82 0.32 5.23 -2.94
C PHE A 82 -0.26 6.39 -2.10
N ARG A 83 0.23 6.56 -0.87
CA ARG A 83 -0.17 7.66 0.01
C ARG A 83 0.00 9.03 -0.65
N ARG A 84 1.15 9.29 -1.30
CA ARG A 84 1.40 10.54 -2.01
C ARG A 84 0.44 10.73 -3.18
N LYS A 85 0.07 9.66 -3.89
CA LYS A 85 -0.92 9.72 -4.97
C LYS A 85 -2.28 10.15 -4.42
N VAL A 86 -2.75 9.50 -3.34
CA VAL A 86 -4.02 9.85 -2.67
C VAL A 86 -4.03 11.30 -2.20
N ASP A 87 -3.00 11.72 -1.45
CA ASP A 87 -2.91 13.08 -0.92
C ASP A 87 -2.87 14.13 -2.05
N ALA A 88 -2.18 13.83 -3.14
CA ALA A 88 -2.16 14.71 -4.30
C ALA A 88 -3.52 14.78 -4.99
N SER A 89 -4.21 13.66 -5.18
CA SER A 89 -5.55 13.61 -5.79
C SER A 89 -6.57 14.38 -4.97
N GLU A 90 -6.57 14.22 -3.65
CA GLU A 90 -7.45 14.98 -2.74
C GLU A 90 -7.13 16.48 -2.78
N SER A 91 -5.85 16.87 -2.67
CA SER A 91 -5.45 18.29 -2.68
C SER A 91 -5.77 19.02 -4.00
N ARG A 92 -6.02 18.26 -5.07
CA ARG A 92 -6.40 18.76 -6.39
C ARG A 92 -7.91 18.74 -6.61
N GLY A 93 -8.69 18.16 -5.69
CA GLY A 93 -10.12 17.96 -5.85
C GLY A 93 -10.47 16.89 -6.90
N ILE A 94 -9.53 16.04 -7.29
CA ILE A 94 -9.76 14.92 -8.21
C ILE A 94 -10.62 13.86 -7.53
N ILE A 95 -10.38 13.64 -6.24
CA ILE A 95 -11.23 12.82 -5.37
C ILE A 95 -11.67 13.66 -4.17
N GLY A 96 -12.84 13.34 -3.63
CA GLY A 96 -13.31 13.92 -2.38
C GLY A 96 -12.52 13.43 -1.17
N LYS A 97 -12.68 14.14 -0.05
CA LYS A 97 -12.05 13.79 1.24
C LYS A 97 -12.41 12.38 1.68
N ASP A 98 -13.68 12.00 1.55
CA ASP A 98 -14.15 10.71 2.06
C ASP A 98 -13.55 9.53 1.27
N ALA A 99 -13.50 9.66 -0.06
CA ALA A 99 -12.79 8.70 -0.92
C ALA A 99 -11.29 8.63 -0.58
N ALA A 100 -10.66 9.78 -0.28
CA ALA A 100 -9.27 9.81 0.15
C ALA A 100 -9.05 9.10 1.50
N ASP A 101 -9.96 9.27 2.46
CA ASP A 101 -9.90 8.60 3.77
C ASP A 101 -10.06 7.09 3.64
N PHE A 102 -10.98 6.62 2.78
CA PHE A 102 -11.09 5.21 2.41
C PHE A 102 -9.76 4.67 1.86
N LEU A 103 -9.19 5.32 0.83
CA LEU A 103 -7.95 4.87 0.19
C LEU A 103 -6.77 4.85 1.17
N ARG A 104 -6.72 5.78 2.13
CA ARG A 104 -5.73 5.77 3.21
C ARG A 104 -5.90 4.57 4.13
N GLY A 105 -7.13 4.28 4.58
CA GLY A 105 -7.42 3.10 5.39
C GLY A 105 -7.08 1.79 4.68
N LEU A 106 -7.39 1.70 3.38
CA LEU A 106 -6.99 0.59 2.53
C LEU A 106 -5.47 0.41 2.49
N ASN A 107 -4.72 1.51 2.34
CA ASN A 107 -3.26 1.49 2.34
C ASN A 107 -2.68 1.09 3.70
N ASP A 108 -3.37 1.36 4.82
CA ASP A 108 -2.95 0.89 6.15
C ASP A 108 -3.05 -0.63 6.27
N VAL A 109 -4.12 -1.24 5.75
CA VAL A 109 -4.23 -2.71 5.63
C VAL A 109 -3.11 -3.26 4.74
N ARG A 110 -2.85 -2.63 3.59
CA ARG A 110 -1.74 -3.04 2.71
C ARG A 110 -0.40 -3.00 3.42
N ASN A 111 -0.13 -1.92 4.16
CA ASN A 111 1.12 -1.74 4.90
C ASN A 111 1.28 -2.81 5.98
N ARG A 112 0.19 -3.13 6.70
CA ARG A 112 0.19 -4.24 7.66
C ARG A 112 0.57 -5.54 6.98
N LEU A 113 -0.07 -5.89 5.87
CA LEU A 113 0.19 -7.13 5.13
C LEU A 113 1.64 -7.19 4.64
N ALA A 114 2.20 -6.08 4.16
CA ALA A 114 3.59 -6.01 3.72
C ALA A 114 4.61 -6.22 4.86
N HIS A 115 4.25 -5.84 6.10
CA HIS A 115 5.11 -6.02 7.27
C HIS A 115 4.87 -7.32 8.03
N LYS A 116 3.68 -7.92 7.92
CA LYS A 116 3.22 -9.11 8.65
C LYS A 116 2.46 -10.07 7.73
N LEU A 117 3.19 -10.69 6.80
CA LEU A 117 2.63 -11.61 5.80
C LEU A 117 1.97 -12.85 6.43
N ASP A 118 2.39 -13.23 7.63
CA ASP A 118 1.85 -14.37 8.40
C ASP A 118 0.49 -14.10 9.06
N THR A 119 0.05 -12.84 9.06
CA THR A 119 -1.22 -12.43 9.66
C THR A 119 -2.26 -12.24 8.55
N PRO A 120 -3.16 -13.22 8.32
CA PRO A 120 -4.17 -13.10 7.28
C PRO A 120 -5.10 -11.91 7.54
N ILE A 121 -5.81 -11.47 6.50
CA ILE A 121 -6.91 -10.53 6.66
C ILE A 121 -7.99 -11.20 7.49
N THR A 122 -8.42 -10.56 8.56
CA THR A 122 -9.54 -11.02 9.40
C THR A 122 -10.86 -10.52 8.85
N PHE A 123 -11.97 -11.17 9.22
CA PHE A 123 -13.31 -10.70 8.87
C PHE A 123 -13.55 -9.26 9.34
N ALA A 124 -13.18 -8.95 10.58
CA ALA A 124 -13.33 -7.59 11.13
C ALA A 124 -12.58 -6.53 10.30
N GLU A 125 -11.37 -6.82 9.82
CA GLU A 125 -10.64 -5.90 8.93
C GLU A 125 -11.31 -5.74 7.57
N ALA A 126 -11.80 -6.83 6.99
CA ALA A 126 -12.52 -6.77 5.72
C ALA A 126 -13.83 -5.98 5.87
N PHE A 127 -14.61 -6.25 6.91
CA PHE A 127 -15.85 -5.54 7.21
C PHE A 127 -15.61 -4.05 7.45
N SER A 128 -14.62 -3.68 8.28
CA SER A 128 -14.28 -2.27 8.48
C SER A 128 -13.76 -1.59 7.22
N LEU A 129 -13.14 -2.33 6.30
CA LEU A 129 -12.79 -1.79 4.99
C LEU A 129 -14.04 -1.52 4.14
N ALA A 130 -15.07 -2.36 4.21
CA ALA A 130 -16.36 -2.12 3.57
C ALA A 130 -17.08 -0.91 4.17
N GLU A 131 -17.06 -0.75 5.50
CA GLU A 131 -17.59 0.45 6.18
C GLU A 131 -16.88 1.72 5.71
N LEU A 132 -15.54 1.67 5.62
CA LEU A 132 -14.74 2.78 5.11
C LEU A 132 -15.04 3.06 3.63
N ALA A 133 -15.21 2.03 2.81
CA ALA A 133 -15.54 2.17 1.40
C ALA A 133 -16.91 2.86 1.23
N ALA A 134 -17.93 2.38 1.92
CA ALA A 134 -19.28 2.98 1.89
C ALA A 134 -19.25 4.43 2.39
N GLY A 135 -18.54 4.70 3.50
CA GLY A 135 -18.31 6.05 3.99
C GLY A 135 -17.52 6.93 3.01
N GLY A 136 -16.67 6.33 2.18
CA GLY A 136 -15.93 6.96 1.10
C GLY A 136 -16.74 7.25 -0.17
N GLY A 137 -18.03 6.91 -0.16
CA GLY A 137 -18.94 7.08 -1.29
C GLY A 137 -18.90 5.94 -2.30
N ILE A 138 -18.31 4.79 -1.95
CA ILE A 138 -18.34 3.60 -2.81
C ILE A 138 -19.74 3.00 -2.79
N ASP A 139 -20.35 2.86 -3.96
CA ASP A 139 -21.70 2.31 -4.08
C ASP A 139 -21.67 0.77 -4.08
N PHE A 140 -22.44 0.17 -3.19
CA PHE A 140 -22.59 -1.28 -3.08
C PHE A 140 -24.00 -1.67 -3.50
N SER A 141 -24.11 -2.72 -4.30
CA SER A 141 -25.42 -3.26 -4.73
C SER A 141 -26.29 -3.76 -3.58
N ASP A 142 -25.68 -4.11 -2.44
CA ASP A 142 -26.34 -4.56 -1.22
C ASP A 142 -25.61 -3.98 0.00
N GLU A 143 -26.30 -3.10 0.73
CA GLU A 143 -25.76 -2.40 1.89
C GLU A 143 -25.47 -3.33 3.09
N THR A 144 -26.02 -4.55 3.10
CA THR A 144 -25.75 -5.51 4.19
C THR A 144 -24.27 -5.85 4.32
N ILE A 145 -23.49 -5.71 3.24
CA ILE A 145 -22.05 -5.93 3.24
C ILE A 145 -21.30 -5.06 4.27
N TYR A 146 -21.82 -3.86 4.58
CA TYR A 146 -21.21 -2.92 5.54
C TYR A 146 -22.14 -2.49 6.68
N LEU A 147 -23.43 -2.82 6.65
CA LEU A 147 -24.38 -2.48 7.73
C LEU A 147 -24.64 -3.64 8.71
N ASP A 148 -24.47 -4.89 8.29
CA ASP A 148 -24.83 -6.07 9.08
C ASP A 148 -23.65 -7.05 9.13
N PRO A 149 -22.81 -7.02 10.19
CA PRO A 149 -21.60 -7.83 10.25
C PRO A 149 -21.91 -9.34 10.26
N GLU A 150 -23.00 -9.78 10.88
CA GLU A 150 -23.35 -11.19 10.95
C GLU A 150 -23.75 -11.72 9.56
N LYS A 151 -24.60 -10.99 8.84
CA LYS A 151 -24.97 -11.37 7.46
C LYS A 151 -23.82 -11.19 6.48
N SER A 152 -23.02 -10.15 6.65
CA SER A 152 -21.86 -9.90 5.81
C SER A 152 -20.87 -11.07 5.89
N GLU A 153 -20.60 -11.59 7.10
CA GLU A 153 -19.77 -12.78 7.29
C GLU A 153 -20.39 -14.01 6.63
N GLN A 154 -21.70 -14.20 6.75
CA GLN A 154 -22.40 -15.36 6.20
C GLN A 154 -22.48 -15.35 4.67
N TRP A 155 -22.70 -14.19 4.06
CA TRP A 155 -23.04 -14.07 2.64
C TRP A 155 -21.82 -13.82 1.76
N TYR A 156 -20.88 -13.02 2.25
CA TYR A 156 -19.69 -12.61 1.50
C TYR A 156 -18.43 -13.28 2.05
N GLY A 157 -18.33 -13.36 3.38
CA GLY A 157 -17.07 -13.67 4.06
C GLY A 157 -15.96 -12.69 3.66
N ILE A 158 -14.72 -13.01 4.04
CA ILE A 158 -13.57 -12.13 3.74
C ILE A 158 -13.36 -11.98 2.24
N GLU A 159 -13.41 -13.07 1.47
CA GLU A 159 -13.12 -13.07 0.03
C GLU A 159 -14.13 -12.21 -0.74
N GLY A 160 -15.43 -12.40 -0.48
CA GLY A 160 -16.50 -11.63 -1.12
C GLY A 160 -16.40 -10.14 -0.80
N ILE A 161 -16.13 -9.78 0.46
CA ILE A 161 -15.98 -8.37 0.85
C ILE A 161 -14.81 -7.72 0.11
N ILE A 162 -13.64 -8.37 0.11
CA ILE A 162 -12.47 -7.83 -0.58
C ILE A 162 -12.76 -7.66 -2.08
N GLN A 163 -13.40 -8.63 -2.71
CA GLN A 163 -13.75 -8.54 -4.12
C GLN A 163 -14.70 -7.37 -4.42
N GLU A 164 -15.80 -7.25 -3.67
CA GLU A 164 -16.79 -6.18 -3.85
C GLU A 164 -16.19 -4.80 -3.62
N VAL A 165 -15.43 -4.62 -2.52
CA VAL A 165 -14.76 -3.34 -2.20
C VAL A 165 -13.86 -2.91 -3.36
N PHE A 166 -13.01 -3.80 -3.88
CA PHE A 166 -12.09 -3.43 -4.95
C PHE A 166 -12.77 -3.24 -6.30
N GLN A 167 -13.79 -4.04 -6.62
CA GLN A 167 -14.53 -3.92 -7.88
C GLN A 167 -15.31 -2.61 -7.93
N ASN A 168 -16.07 -2.30 -6.88
CA ASN A 168 -16.88 -1.08 -6.83
C ASN A 168 -15.98 0.17 -6.71
N ALA A 169 -14.93 0.13 -5.88
CA ALA A 169 -13.97 1.23 -5.81
C ALA A 169 -13.26 1.52 -7.14
N ALA A 170 -12.90 0.48 -7.90
CA ALA A 170 -12.30 0.67 -9.22
C ALA A 170 -13.30 1.31 -10.20
N GLN A 171 -14.56 0.87 -10.20
CA GLN A 171 -15.61 1.44 -11.05
C GLN A 171 -15.87 2.91 -10.71
N ASP A 172 -16.01 3.24 -9.43
CA ASP A 172 -16.27 4.62 -9.00
C ASP A 172 -15.09 5.55 -9.30
N LEU A 173 -13.86 5.07 -9.08
CA LEU A 173 -12.67 5.85 -9.44
C LEU A 173 -12.53 6.06 -10.95
N LEU A 174 -12.90 5.07 -11.77
CA LEU A 174 -12.99 5.22 -13.22
C LEU A 174 -14.11 6.18 -13.61
N GLY A 175 -15.22 6.22 -12.86
CA GLY A 175 -16.28 7.21 -13.03
C GLY A 175 -15.78 8.65 -12.90
N PHE A 176 -14.80 8.92 -12.02
CA PHE A 176 -14.13 10.23 -11.95
C PHE A 176 -13.26 10.56 -13.17
N LEU A 177 -12.86 9.55 -13.97
CA LEU A 177 -12.09 9.72 -15.20
C LEU A 177 -12.96 9.93 -16.44
N ASP A 178 -14.17 9.35 -16.47
CA ASP A 178 -15.08 9.31 -17.62
C ASP A 178 -15.86 10.63 -17.88
N ASP A 179 -15.34 11.77 -17.44
CA ASP A 179 -15.61 13.07 -18.10
C ASP A 179 -14.85 13.10 -19.46
N ASP A 180 -15.33 12.22 -20.36
CA ASP A 180 -15.26 12.09 -21.83
C ASP A 180 -13.95 12.39 -22.62
N SER A 181 -12.83 12.71 -21.96
CA SER A 181 -11.65 13.22 -22.67
C SER A 181 -10.56 12.17 -22.95
N TYR A 182 -10.48 11.08 -22.17
CA TYR A 182 -9.25 10.25 -22.16
C TYR A 182 -9.32 8.91 -22.91
N ILE A 183 -10.50 8.28 -23.08
CA ILE A 183 -10.60 7.04 -23.86
C ILE A 183 -10.19 7.29 -25.32
N LEU A 184 -10.48 8.48 -25.85
CA LEU A 184 -10.14 8.86 -27.23
C LEU A 184 -8.63 9.11 -27.42
N GLU A 185 -7.93 9.67 -26.42
CA GLU A 185 -6.48 9.90 -26.49
C GLU A 185 -5.67 8.60 -26.41
N PHE A 186 -6.06 7.64 -25.58
CA PHE A 186 -5.34 6.37 -25.45
C PHE A 186 -5.45 5.49 -26.71
N VAL A 187 -6.61 5.49 -27.38
CA VAL A 187 -6.83 4.75 -28.63
C VAL A 187 -6.11 5.41 -29.81
N SER A 188 -5.98 6.75 -29.81
CA SER A 188 -5.28 7.48 -30.86
C SER A 188 -3.76 7.40 -30.73
N ALA A 189 -3.21 7.40 -29.51
CA ALA A 189 -1.77 7.22 -29.26
C ALA A 189 -1.24 5.82 -29.66
N LYS A 190 -2.11 4.80 -29.69
CA LYS A 190 -1.76 3.46 -30.22
C LYS A 190 -1.81 3.36 -31.75
N LYS A 191 -2.33 4.38 -32.45
CA LYS A 191 -2.44 4.42 -33.92
C LYS A 191 -1.45 5.40 -34.57
N SER A 192 -0.59 6.05 -33.79
CA SER A 192 0.48 6.96 -34.26
C SER A 192 1.86 6.32 -34.18
#